data_AF-A0A920UBQ4-F1
#
_entry.id   AF-A0A920UBQ4-F1
#
_cell.length_a   1.000
_cell.length_b   1.000
_cell.length_c   1.000
_cell.angle_alpha   90.00
_cell.angle_beta   90.00
_cell.angle_gamma   90.00
#
_symmetry.space_group_name_H-M   'P 1'
#
loop_
_entity.id
_entity.type
_entity.pdbx_description
1 polymer ?
#
loop_
_entity_poly.entity_id
_entity_poly.type
_entity_poly.pdbx_seq_one_letter_code
_entity_poly.pdbx_strand_id
1 'polypeptide(L)'
;MIIVNGPICKDLGLHGGSGAYGPGWRPNATIGRAVRLAQLNVGGASPGVGDMSTQGAPSKYTYCVAENEEANPWDALHVERGFRADQSTVTVLAGEPPHNINDHSGSSAEDILTIIAGAISITGANNAYTGGETLLALGPEHAATIAGDGFGKREIRDWLHQNARIPLERYTHETMIERFQNIPDGPVPMVVDPELLTIIVLGGPGKLSRRGCQPSVVRLIQQLGRSGDRS
;
A
#
# COMPACT_ATOMS: atom_id res chain seq x y z
N MET A 1 1.28 2.03 9.33
CA MET A 1 1.08 0.60 9.10
C MET A 1 2.32 -0.18 9.50
N ILE A 2 2.12 -1.33 10.11
CA ILE A 2 3.14 -2.29 10.51
C ILE A 2 2.91 -3.55 9.68
N ILE A 3 3.94 -4.01 8.97
CA ILE A 3 3.97 -5.28 8.25
C ILE A 3 4.95 -6.18 8.98
N VAL A 4 4.51 -7.37 9.36
CA VAL A 4 5.36 -8.37 9.99
C VAL A 4 5.57 -9.52 9.02
N ASN A 5 6.81 -10.01 8.97
CA ASN A 5 7.27 -11.05 8.08
C ASN A 5 8.06 -12.11 8.84
N GLY A 6 8.13 -13.31 8.26
CA GLY A 6 8.93 -14.43 8.75
C GLY A 6 8.27 -15.28 9.84
N PRO A 7 9.02 -16.22 10.45
CA PRO A 7 8.48 -17.25 11.34
C PRO A 7 7.69 -16.74 12.56
N ILE A 8 8.03 -15.55 13.07
CA ILE A 8 7.34 -14.93 14.21
C ILE A 8 5.84 -14.74 13.98
N CYS A 9 5.41 -14.62 12.71
CA CYS A 9 4.00 -14.51 12.38
C CYS A 9 3.22 -15.74 12.84
N LYS A 10 3.79 -16.95 12.67
CA LYS A 10 3.18 -18.21 13.12
C LYS A 10 3.23 -18.34 14.64
N ASP A 11 4.38 -18.02 15.23
CA ASP A 11 4.58 -18.13 16.68
C ASP A 11 3.64 -17.23 17.49
N LEU A 12 3.37 -16.03 16.99
CA LEU A 12 2.48 -15.06 17.64
C LEU A 12 1.02 -15.14 17.17
N GLY A 13 0.72 -15.94 16.14
CA GLY A 13 -0.61 -16.00 15.52
C GLY A 13 -1.01 -14.71 14.81
N LEU A 14 -0.05 -14.00 14.22
CA LEU A 14 -0.32 -12.83 13.38
C LEU A 14 -0.98 -13.28 12.07
N HIS A 15 -1.91 -12.45 11.59
CA HIS A 15 -2.76 -12.81 10.45
C HIS A 15 -2.54 -11.91 9.24
N GLY A 16 -2.44 -12.54 8.07
CA GLY A 16 -2.36 -11.88 6.77
C GLY A 16 -3.43 -12.33 5.77
N GLY A 17 -4.29 -13.29 6.14
CA GLY A 17 -5.29 -13.90 5.25
C GLY A 17 -6.60 -13.10 5.15
N SER A 18 -7.73 -13.79 4.95
CA SER A 18 -9.06 -13.17 4.88
C SER A 18 -9.31 -12.20 6.03
N GLY A 19 -9.75 -10.97 5.72
CA GLY A 19 -9.96 -9.94 6.74
C GLY A 19 -8.68 -9.45 7.42
N ALA A 20 -7.54 -9.42 6.72
CA ALA A 20 -6.26 -8.98 7.28
C ALA A 20 -6.33 -7.61 7.99
N TYR A 21 -7.13 -6.67 7.47
CA TYR A 21 -7.32 -5.34 8.07
C TYR A 21 -8.47 -5.25 9.08
N GLY A 22 -9.25 -6.32 9.31
CA GLY A 22 -10.41 -6.31 10.21
C GLY A 22 -11.31 -7.54 10.04
N PRO A 23 -12.12 -7.91 11.06
CA PRO A 23 -12.53 -7.07 12.19
C PRO A 23 -11.59 -7.08 13.42
N GLY A 24 -10.48 -7.82 13.37
CA GLY A 24 -9.41 -7.72 14.38
C GLY A 24 -8.92 -9.07 14.87
N TRP A 25 -7.80 -9.53 14.30
CA TRP A 25 -7.03 -10.64 14.86
C TRP A 25 -6.32 -10.14 16.11
N ARG A 26 -6.50 -10.82 17.25
CA ARG A 26 -6.02 -10.33 18.55
C ARG A 26 -4.54 -9.92 18.53
N PRO A 27 -3.59 -10.69 17.93
CA PRO A 27 -2.19 -10.28 17.83
C PRO A 27 -2.00 -8.99 17.01
N ASN A 28 -2.57 -8.92 15.80
CA ASN A 28 -2.53 -7.73 14.95
C ASN A 28 -3.08 -6.49 15.69
N ALA A 29 -4.27 -6.63 16.30
CA ALA A 29 -4.92 -5.55 17.01
C ALA A 29 -4.11 -5.09 18.23
N THR A 30 -3.54 -6.02 18.99
CA THR A 30 -2.74 -5.71 20.18
C THR A 30 -1.47 -4.96 19.80
N ILE A 31 -0.72 -5.43 18.80
CA ILE A 31 0.52 -4.79 18.35
C ILE A 31 0.22 -3.41 17.75
N GLY A 32 -0.74 -3.34 16.83
CA GLY A 32 -1.14 -2.08 16.19
C GLY A 32 -1.62 -1.05 17.23
N ARG A 33 -2.41 -1.47 18.22
CA ARG A 33 -2.89 -0.59 19.28
C ARG A 33 -1.78 -0.17 20.23
N ALA A 34 -0.87 -1.06 20.59
CA ALA A 34 0.27 -0.76 21.44
C ALA A 34 1.16 0.33 20.80
N VAL A 35 1.48 0.18 19.51
CA VAL A 35 2.25 1.19 18.78
C VAL A 35 1.49 2.51 18.70
N ARG A 36 0.18 2.50 18.44
CA ARG A 36 -0.60 3.74 18.44
C ARG A 36 -0.60 4.43 19.81
N LEU A 37 -0.72 3.67 20.90
CA LEU A 37 -0.65 4.22 22.26
C LEU A 37 0.74 4.80 22.56
N ALA A 38 1.81 4.16 22.11
CA ALA A 38 3.16 4.71 22.23
C ALA A 38 3.30 6.03 21.45
N GLN A 39 2.76 6.12 20.22
CA GLN A 39 2.74 7.37 19.46
C GLN A 39 1.97 8.48 20.19
N LEU A 40 0.82 8.17 20.78
CA LEU A 40 -0.02 9.14 21.50
C LEU A 40 0.63 9.63 22.79
N ASN A 41 1.18 8.72 23.61
CA ASN A 41 1.62 9.04 24.96
C ASN A 41 3.10 9.43 25.04
N VAL A 42 3.94 8.90 24.13
CA VAL A 42 5.40 9.13 24.12
C VAL A 42 5.81 9.96 22.92
N GLY A 43 5.27 9.65 21.74
CA GLY A 43 5.61 10.34 20.48
C GLY A 43 4.93 11.70 20.27
N GLY A 44 4.06 12.14 21.18
CA GLY A 44 3.36 13.42 21.08
C GLY A 44 2.30 13.49 19.97
N ALA A 45 1.88 12.36 19.38
CA ALA A 45 0.96 12.31 18.23
C ALA A 45 -0.52 12.57 18.60
N SER A 46 -0.77 13.46 19.56
CA SER A 46 -2.11 13.89 19.94
C SER A 46 -2.78 14.66 18.79
N PRO A 47 -4.06 14.38 18.48
CA PRO A 47 -4.81 15.09 17.43
C PRO A 47 -4.76 16.61 17.61
N GLY A 48 -4.44 17.33 16.53
CA GLY A 48 -4.36 18.79 16.51
C GLY A 48 -3.08 19.38 17.12
N VAL A 49 -2.17 18.53 17.62
CA VAL A 49 -0.87 18.96 18.16
C VAL A 49 0.28 18.29 17.39
N GLY A 50 0.48 16.98 17.60
CA GLY A 50 1.50 16.22 16.87
C GLY A 50 0.93 15.37 15.73
N ASP A 51 -0.39 15.14 15.72
CA ASP A 51 -1.09 14.51 14.62
C ASP A 51 -1.94 15.55 13.88
N MET A 52 -1.45 15.94 12.71
CA MET A 52 -2.04 16.98 11.86
C MET A 52 -3.08 16.45 10.87
N SER A 53 -3.59 15.22 11.06
CA SER A 53 -4.69 14.75 10.23
C SER A 53 -5.96 15.55 10.50
N THR A 54 -6.53 16.14 9.45
CA THR A 54 -7.77 16.93 9.56
C THR A 54 -8.97 16.08 9.99
N GLN A 55 -9.14 14.89 9.41
CA GLN A 55 -10.28 13.99 9.69
C GLN A 55 -9.89 12.75 10.50
N GLY A 56 -8.60 12.42 10.56
CA GLY A 56 -8.14 11.13 11.07
C GLY A 56 -8.49 9.97 10.14
N ALA A 57 -8.29 8.74 10.63
CA ALA A 57 -8.43 7.51 9.86
C ALA A 57 -8.74 6.34 10.80
N PRO A 58 -9.75 5.48 10.52
CA PRO A 58 -10.02 4.29 11.33
C PRO A 58 -8.81 3.35 11.44
N SER A 59 -8.00 3.27 10.38
CA SER A 59 -6.78 2.45 10.36
C SER A 59 -5.79 2.83 11.47
N LYS A 60 -5.78 4.09 11.95
CA LYS A 60 -4.92 4.54 13.06
C LYS A 60 -5.16 3.78 14.36
N TYR A 61 -6.29 3.06 14.50
CA TYR A 61 -6.58 2.31 15.71
C TYR A 61 -5.71 1.05 15.86
N THR A 62 -5.55 0.27 14.80
CA THR A 62 -4.89 -1.06 14.82
C THR A 62 -4.19 -1.40 13.48
N TYR A 63 -3.28 -0.53 13.01
CA TYR A 63 -2.71 -0.70 11.66
C TYR A 63 -1.56 -1.72 11.58
N CYS A 64 -1.82 -3.01 11.79
CA CYS A 64 -0.82 -4.07 11.78
C CYS A 64 -1.30 -5.31 11.04
N VAL A 65 -0.45 -5.88 10.20
CA VAL A 65 -0.73 -7.11 9.44
C VAL A 65 0.52 -8.00 9.34
N ALA A 66 0.33 -9.30 9.16
CA ALA A 66 1.35 -10.16 8.59
C ALA A 66 1.21 -10.19 7.06
N GLU A 67 2.30 -10.24 6.32
CA GLU A 67 2.21 -10.60 4.89
C GLU A 67 1.70 -12.04 4.74
N ASN A 68 0.88 -12.29 3.71
CA ASN A 68 0.45 -13.65 3.37
C ASN A 68 1.54 -14.35 2.54
N GLU A 69 2.63 -14.75 3.20
CA GLU A 69 3.80 -15.37 2.55
C GLU A 69 3.45 -16.71 1.89
N GLU A 70 2.50 -17.47 2.43
CA GLU A 70 2.09 -18.77 1.90
C GLU A 70 1.36 -18.67 0.56
N ALA A 71 0.67 -17.55 0.33
CA ALA A 71 -0.06 -17.29 -0.90
C ALA A 71 0.66 -16.28 -1.81
N ASN A 72 1.87 -15.86 -1.45
CA ASN A 72 2.67 -14.97 -2.25
C ASN A 72 3.41 -15.79 -3.33
N PRO A 73 3.16 -15.55 -4.64
CA PRO A 73 3.85 -16.26 -5.70
C PRO A 73 5.30 -15.77 -5.94
N TRP A 74 5.71 -14.70 -5.26
CA TRP A 74 7.06 -14.14 -5.29
C TRP A 74 7.69 -14.20 -3.89
N ASP A 75 8.89 -13.62 -3.76
CA ASP A 75 9.53 -13.45 -2.46
C ASP A 75 8.71 -12.52 -1.54
N ALA A 76 8.65 -12.90 -0.27
CA ALA A 76 8.11 -12.06 0.80
C ALA A 76 8.93 -10.77 0.93
N LEU A 77 8.31 -9.71 1.45
CA LEU A 77 8.91 -8.37 1.54
C LEU A 77 10.27 -8.37 2.23
N HIS A 78 10.44 -9.17 3.28
CA HIS A 78 11.71 -9.25 4.00
C HIS A 78 12.82 -9.91 3.18
N VAL A 79 12.50 -10.95 2.40
CA VAL A 79 13.45 -11.61 1.51
C VAL A 79 13.84 -10.70 0.37
N GLU A 80 12.87 -9.99 -0.23
CA GLU A 80 13.13 -8.97 -1.25
C GLU A 80 14.09 -7.87 -0.75
N ARG A 81 14.03 -7.54 0.55
CA ARG A 81 14.92 -6.58 1.20
C ARG A 81 16.26 -7.16 1.67
N GLY A 82 16.57 -8.40 1.30
CA GLY A 82 17.86 -9.05 1.58
C GLY A 82 17.97 -9.74 2.94
N PHE A 83 16.87 -9.92 3.67
CA PHE A 83 16.85 -10.76 4.87
C PHE A 83 16.66 -12.24 4.49
N ARG A 84 17.11 -13.15 5.34
CA ARG A 84 16.90 -14.59 5.11
C ARG A 84 15.44 -14.97 5.41
N ALA A 85 14.94 -16.01 4.74
CA ALA A 85 13.58 -16.51 4.92
C ALA A 85 13.28 -17.02 6.35
N ASP A 86 14.31 -17.37 7.13
CA ASP A 86 14.17 -17.77 8.54
C ASP A 86 14.23 -16.58 9.52
N GLN A 87 14.45 -15.36 9.02
CA GLN A 87 14.51 -14.15 9.84
C GLN A 87 13.15 -13.46 9.89
N SER A 88 12.74 -13.11 11.11
CA SER A 88 11.56 -12.30 11.32
C SER A 88 11.90 -10.82 11.23
N THR A 89 11.06 -10.05 10.54
CA THR A 89 11.27 -8.60 10.37
C THR A 89 9.97 -7.82 10.57
N VAL A 90 10.12 -6.53 10.84
CA VAL A 90 9.02 -5.59 10.90
C VAL A 90 9.32 -4.43 9.97
N THR A 91 8.43 -4.17 9.02
CA THR A 91 8.46 -2.97 8.18
C THR A 91 7.41 -1.99 8.69
N VAL A 92 7.82 -0.74 8.91
CA VAL A 92 6.92 0.35 9.31
C VAL A 92 6.87 1.37 8.19
N LEU A 93 5.65 1.63 7.73
CA LEU A 93 5.31 2.69 6.80
C LEU A 93 4.34 3.58 7.58
N ALA A 94 4.37 4.90 7.47
CA ALA A 94 3.11 5.60 7.68
C ALA A 94 2.17 5.27 6.51
N GLY A 95 0.88 5.55 6.64
CA GLY A 95 -0.06 5.11 5.63
C GLY A 95 -1.41 5.74 5.80
N GLU A 96 -1.98 6.15 4.69
CA GLU A 96 -3.40 6.43 4.58
C GLU A 96 -4.25 5.18 4.85
N PRO A 97 -5.55 5.33 5.12
CA PRO A 97 -6.48 4.21 5.09
C PRO A 97 -6.35 3.37 3.82
N PRO A 98 -6.65 2.07 3.91
CA PRO A 98 -6.65 1.21 2.74
C PRO A 98 -7.77 1.64 1.78
N HIS A 99 -7.46 1.83 0.50
CA HIS A 99 -8.47 1.99 -0.55
C HIS A 99 -8.68 0.66 -1.28
N ASN A 100 -9.92 0.19 -1.28
CA ASN A 100 -10.30 -1.04 -1.98
C ASN A 100 -10.36 -0.78 -3.50
N ILE A 101 -9.61 -1.56 -4.28
CA ILE A 101 -9.67 -1.60 -5.73
C ILE A 101 -10.45 -2.83 -6.12
N ASN A 102 -11.57 -2.62 -6.81
CA ASN A 102 -12.46 -3.68 -7.22
C ASN A 102 -12.13 -4.11 -8.66
N ASP A 103 -11.66 -5.35 -8.82
CA ASP A 103 -11.56 -6.02 -10.11
C ASP A 103 -11.97 -7.50 -9.99
N HIS A 104 -13.06 -7.85 -10.68
CA HIS A 104 -13.58 -9.21 -10.76
C HIS A 104 -13.34 -9.88 -12.13
N SER A 105 -12.98 -9.08 -13.14
CA SER A 105 -12.97 -9.47 -14.55
C SER A 105 -11.58 -9.63 -15.12
N GLY A 106 -10.57 -9.01 -14.50
CA GLY A 106 -9.18 -9.12 -14.92
C GLY A 106 -8.76 -10.56 -15.08
N SER A 107 -8.29 -10.89 -16.28
CA SER A 107 -7.89 -12.24 -16.68
C SER A 107 -6.42 -12.35 -17.06
N SER A 108 -5.77 -11.20 -17.22
CA SER A 108 -4.34 -11.05 -17.47
C SER A 108 -3.70 -10.06 -16.49
N ALA A 109 -2.37 -10.06 -16.42
CA ALA A 109 -1.61 -9.07 -15.67
C ALA A 109 -1.94 -7.64 -16.13
N GLU A 110 -2.00 -7.39 -17.44
CA GLU A 110 -2.28 -6.06 -17.98
C GLU A 110 -3.69 -5.57 -17.63
N ASP A 111 -4.71 -6.45 -17.65
CA ASP A 111 -6.07 -6.08 -17.24
C ASP A 111 -6.08 -5.58 -15.79
N ILE A 112 -5.49 -6.38 -14.89
CA ILE A 112 -5.47 -6.09 -13.45
C ILE A 112 -4.65 -4.83 -13.18
N LEU A 113 -3.46 -4.72 -13.78
CA LEU A 113 -2.59 -3.57 -13.61
C LEU A 113 -3.20 -2.29 -14.17
N THR A 114 -4.02 -2.37 -15.24
CA THR A 114 -4.78 -1.23 -15.76
C THR A 114 -5.78 -0.69 -14.75
N ILE A 115 -6.54 -1.57 -14.08
CA ILE A 115 -7.47 -1.14 -13.03
C ILE A 115 -6.71 -0.56 -11.82
N ILE A 116 -5.58 -1.18 -11.45
CA ILE A 116 -4.72 -0.68 -10.38
C ILE A 116 -4.15 0.71 -10.73
N ALA A 117 -3.65 0.92 -11.94
CA ALA A 117 -3.15 2.21 -12.39
C ALA A 117 -4.22 3.30 -12.34
N GLY A 118 -5.46 2.98 -12.73
CA GLY A 118 -6.60 3.89 -12.60
C GLY A 118 -6.86 4.28 -11.15
N ALA A 119 -6.87 3.31 -10.23
CA ALA A 119 -7.07 3.56 -8.80
C ALA A 119 -5.89 4.25 -8.11
N ILE A 120 -4.68 4.10 -8.63
CA ILE A 120 -3.50 4.82 -8.15
C ILE A 120 -3.51 6.29 -8.65
N SER A 121 -4.09 6.53 -9.83
CA SER A 121 -4.10 7.83 -10.54
C SER A 121 -5.24 8.76 -10.13
N ILE A 122 -5.34 9.01 -8.81
CA ILE A 122 -6.33 9.92 -8.21
C ILE A 122 -5.69 11.29 -7.92
N THR A 123 -6.23 12.36 -8.53
CA THR A 123 -5.73 13.74 -8.42
C THR A 123 -5.68 14.26 -6.98
N GLY A 124 -6.60 13.80 -6.12
CA GLY A 124 -6.67 14.17 -4.72
C GLY A 124 -5.79 13.36 -3.76
N ALA A 125 -5.02 12.38 -4.27
CA ALA A 125 -4.13 11.58 -3.42
C ALA A 125 -2.93 12.40 -2.92
N ASN A 126 -2.41 12.10 -1.72
CA ASN A 126 -1.24 12.81 -1.19
C ASN A 126 -0.02 12.66 -2.12
N ASN A 127 0.22 11.48 -2.69
CA ASN A 127 1.34 11.29 -3.63
C ASN A 127 1.22 12.14 -4.91
N ALA A 128 0.02 12.57 -5.29
CA ALA A 128 -0.17 13.49 -6.42
C ALA A 128 0.27 14.93 -6.07
N TYR A 129 0.39 15.23 -4.78
CA TYR A 129 0.90 16.51 -4.28
C TYR A 129 2.38 16.42 -3.88
N THR A 130 2.78 15.37 -3.18
CA THR A 130 4.07 15.35 -2.47
C THR A 130 5.03 14.26 -2.93
N GLY A 131 4.58 13.40 -3.85
CA GLY A 131 5.22 12.12 -4.09
C GLY A 131 5.25 11.26 -2.82
N GLY A 132 6.10 10.24 -2.83
CA GLY A 132 6.33 9.37 -1.68
C GLY A 132 6.24 7.89 -2.01
N GLU A 133 6.39 7.08 -0.98
CA GLU A 133 6.25 5.64 -1.09
C GLU A 133 4.78 5.26 -1.30
N THR A 134 4.57 4.21 -2.09
CA THR A 134 3.26 3.59 -2.28
C THR A 134 3.38 2.13 -1.88
N LEU A 135 2.41 1.64 -1.12
CA LEU A 135 2.26 0.22 -0.90
C LEU A 135 1.04 -0.29 -1.67
N LEU A 136 1.30 -1.32 -2.46
CA LEU A 136 0.32 -2.14 -3.14
C LEU A 136 0.18 -3.47 -2.41
N ALA A 137 -0.95 -3.70 -1.75
CA ALA A 137 -1.29 -4.98 -1.15
C ALA A 137 -2.22 -5.76 -2.08
N LEU A 138 -1.67 -6.76 -2.76
CA LEU A 138 -2.39 -7.59 -3.72
C LEU A 138 -3.12 -8.74 -3.00
N GLY A 139 -4.36 -9.00 -3.43
CA GLY A 139 -5.03 -10.25 -3.08
C GLY A 139 -4.30 -11.44 -3.69
N PRO A 140 -4.29 -12.62 -3.03
CA PRO A 140 -3.59 -13.81 -3.53
C PRO A 140 -3.90 -14.19 -4.97
N GLU A 141 -5.15 -13.99 -5.40
CA GLU A 141 -5.58 -14.36 -6.75
C GLU A 141 -5.06 -13.42 -7.83
N HIS A 142 -5.10 -12.11 -7.57
CA HIS A 142 -4.49 -11.14 -8.48
C HIS A 142 -2.99 -11.36 -8.55
N ALA A 143 -2.34 -11.61 -7.41
CA ALA A 143 -0.93 -11.95 -7.38
C ALA A 143 -0.63 -13.20 -8.23
N ALA A 144 -1.42 -14.27 -8.08
CA ALA A 144 -1.28 -15.50 -8.83
C ALA A 144 -1.52 -15.32 -10.34
N THR A 145 -2.55 -14.57 -10.75
CA THR A 145 -2.80 -14.26 -12.17
C THR A 145 -1.65 -13.45 -12.77
N ILE A 146 -1.20 -12.40 -12.08
CA ILE A 146 -0.08 -11.57 -12.54
C ILE A 146 1.20 -12.40 -12.68
N ALA A 147 1.53 -13.22 -11.67
CA ALA A 147 2.69 -14.11 -11.72
C ALA A 147 2.57 -15.19 -12.80
N GLY A 148 1.36 -15.71 -13.04
CA GLY A 148 1.06 -16.70 -14.09
C GLY A 148 1.34 -16.17 -15.49
N ASP A 149 1.19 -14.87 -15.71
CA ASP A 149 1.55 -14.17 -16.95
C ASP A 149 3.05 -13.80 -17.02
N GLY A 150 3.86 -14.23 -16.05
CA GLY A 150 5.30 -14.04 -16.03
C GLY A 150 5.78 -12.72 -15.42
N PHE A 151 4.89 -11.92 -14.82
CA PHE A 151 5.30 -10.68 -14.15
C PHE A 151 5.88 -10.98 -12.76
N GLY A 152 7.10 -10.50 -12.52
CA GLY A 152 7.66 -10.33 -11.20
C GLY A 152 7.27 -8.99 -10.59
N LYS A 153 7.66 -8.77 -9.33
CA LYS A 153 7.45 -7.47 -8.65
C LYS A 153 8.14 -6.31 -9.38
N ARG A 154 9.28 -6.55 -10.05
CA ARG A 154 9.98 -5.54 -10.86
C ARG A 154 9.13 -5.09 -12.04
N GLU A 155 8.61 -6.05 -12.81
CA GLU A 155 7.78 -5.78 -13.98
C GLU A 155 6.50 -5.02 -13.60
N ILE A 156 5.89 -5.34 -12.45
CA ILE A 156 4.74 -4.60 -11.91
C ILE A 156 5.11 -3.14 -11.63
N ARG A 157 6.26 -2.90 -10.97
CA ARG A 157 6.73 -1.53 -10.66
C ARG A 157 6.98 -0.73 -11.92
N ASP A 158 7.67 -1.30 -12.90
CA ASP A 158 7.99 -0.64 -14.15
C ASP A 158 6.72 -0.35 -14.97
N TRP A 159 5.78 -1.30 -15.01
CA TRP A 159 4.51 -1.11 -15.69
C TRP A 159 3.69 0.01 -15.04
N LEU A 160 3.58 0.05 -13.70
CA LEU A 160 2.85 1.11 -12.99
C LEU A 160 3.56 2.47 -13.08
N HIS A 161 4.90 2.50 -13.05
CA HIS A 161 5.67 3.71 -13.32
C HIS A 161 5.36 4.31 -14.70
N GLN A 162 5.19 3.45 -15.70
CA GLN A 162 4.88 3.88 -17.06
C GLN A 162 3.42 4.30 -17.24
N ASN A 163 2.48 3.59 -16.63
CA ASN A 163 1.04 3.69 -16.96
C ASN A 163 0.19 4.41 -15.90
N ALA A 164 0.61 4.48 -14.63
CA ALA A 164 -0.15 5.17 -13.58
C ALA A 164 0.12 6.68 -13.63
N ARG A 165 -0.60 7.38 -14.52
CA ARG A 165 -0.47 8.83 -14.73
C ARG A 165 -1.80 9.54 -14.63
N ILE A 166 -1.77 10.77 -14.11
CA ILE A 166 -2.92 11.66 -14.01
C ILE A 166 -2.90 12.64 -15.19
N PRO A 167 -3.92 12.63 -16.06
CA PRO A 167 -4.06 13.62 -17.12
C PRO A 167 -4.11 15.06 -16.58
N LEU A 168 -3.45 16.00 -17.25
CA LEU A 168 -3.38 17.40 -16.82
C LEU A 168 -4.75 18.08 -16.73
N GLU A 169 -5.70 17.68 -17.58
CA GLU A 169 -7.09 18.15 -17.55
C GLU A 169 -7.82 17.90 -16.23
N ARG A 170 -7.30 17.02 -15.35
CA ARG A 170 -7.85 16.81 -14.00
C ARG A 170 -7.36 17.83 -12.98
N TYR A 171 -6.41 18.70 -13.33
CA TYR A 171 -5.92 19.78 -12.47
C TYR A 171 -6.42 21.13 -12.98
N THR A 172 -6.69 22.05 -12.05
CA THR A 172 -6.87 23.47 -12.41
C THR A 172 -5.50 24.13 -12.53
N HIS A 173 -5.43 25.25 -13.25
CA HIS A 173 -4.21 26.03 -13.38
C HIS A 173 -3.61 26.40 -12.02
N GLU A 174 -4.42 26.86 -11.08
CA GLU A 174 -3.99 27.23 -9.73
C GLU A 174 -3.40 26.04 -8.97
N THR A 175 -4.07 24.87 -9.04
CA THR A 175 -3.55 23.66 -8.38
C THR A 175 -2.26 23.16 -9.00
N MET A 176 -2.05 23.33 -10.32
CA MET A 176 -0.76 22.98 -10.92
C MET A 176 0.35 23.88 -10.42
N ILE A 177 0.13 25.21 -10.41
CA ILE A 177 1.13 26.18 -9.93
C ILE A 177 1.44 25.98 -8.45
N GLU A 178 0.43 25.78 -7.61
CA GLU A 178 0.61 25.52 -6.18
C GLU A 178 1.44 24.26 -5.93
N ARG A 179 1.14 23.16 -6.65
CA ARG A 179 1.72 21.84 -6.38
C ARG A 179 3.08 21.63 -7.02
N PHE A 180 3.24 22.06 -8.26
CA PHE A 180 4.42 21.75 -9.09
C PHE A 180 5.32 22.97 -9.31
N GLN A 181 4.90 24.17 -8.90
CA GLN A 181 5.60 25.46 -9.15
C GLN A 181 5.71 25.85 -10.63
N ASN A 182 5.25 24.99 -11.55
CA ASN A 182 5.13 25.20 -12.98
C ASN A 182 3.92 24.41 -13.54
N ILE A 183 3.64 24.58 -14.83
CA ILE A 183 2.72 23.70 -15.55
C ILE A 183 3.55 22.52 -16.06
N PRO A 184 3.23 21.27 -15.68
CA PRO A 184 3.97 20.12 -16.18
C PRO A 184 3.79 19.92 -17.69
N ASP A 185 4.83 19.40 -18.36
CA ASP A 185 4.83 19.18 -19.82
C ASP A 185 3.98 17.98 -20.26
N GLY A 186 3.46 17.19 -19.31
CA GLY A 186 2.67 16.00 -19.59
C GLY A 186 1.98 15.43 -18.35
N PRO A 187 1.28 14.29 -18.50
CA PRO A 187 0.56 13.65 -17.40
C PRO A 187 1.45 13.38 -16.19
N VAL A 188 0.92 13.66 -14.99
CA VAL A 188 1.68 13.55 -13.73
C VAL A 188 1.82 12.08 -13.34
N PRO A 189 3.05 11.52 -13.20
CA PRO A 189 3.26 10.15 -12.78
C PRO A 189 2.93 9.95 -11.30
N MET A 190 2.28 8.84 -10.96
CA MET A 190 1.96 8.49 -9.57
C MET A 190 2.96 7.57 -8.91
N VAL A 191 3.74 6.85 -9.72
CA VAL A 191 4.92 6.12 -9.27
C VAL A 191 6.08 6.83 -9.94
N VAL A 192 6.75 7.74 -9.24
CA VAL A 192 7.86 8.53 -9.82
C VAL A 192 9.14 7.71 -9.88
N ASP A 193 9.38 6.91 -8.86
CA ASP A 193 10.48 5.97 -8.76
C ASP A 193 9.90 4.57 -8.50
N PRO A 194 10.16 3.59 -9.39
CA PRO A 194 9.77 2.19 -9.18
C PRO A 194 10.18 1.62 -7.82
N GLU A 195 11.32 2.04 -7.25
CA GLU A 195 11.81 1.55 -5.95
C GLU A 195 10.93 1.99 -4.77
N LEU A 196 10.20 3.09 -4.92
CA LEU A 196 9.28 3.60 -3.89
C LEU A 196 7.93 2.88 -3.89
N LEU A 197 7.71 1.92 -4.81
CA LEU A 197 6.54 1.05 -4.80
C LEU A 197 6.85 -0.27 -4.09
N THR A 198 6.34 -0.40 -2.87
CA THR A 198 6.37 -1.65 -2.10
C THR A 198 5.19 -2.53 -2.48
N ILE A 199 5.43 -3.81 -2.75
CA ILE A 199 4.39 -4.78 -3.12
C ILE A 199 4.38 -5.92 -2.09
N ILE A 200 3.21 -6.18 -1.51
CA ILE A 200 2.98 -7.32 -0.61
C ILE A 200 1.77 -8.11 -1.06
N VAL A 201 1.69 -9.39 -0.65
CA VAL A 201 0.46 -10.18 -0.80
C VAL A 201 -0.27 -10.22 0.54
N LEU A 202 -1.56 -9.91 0.50
CA LEU A 202 -2.40 -9.78 1.70
C LEU A 202 -3.85 -10.11 1.37
N GLY A 203 -4.56 -10.70 2.32
CA GLY A 203 -5.94 -11.14 2.13
C GLY A 203 -6.03 -12.63 1.89
N GLY A 204 -7.27 -13.12 1.76
CA GLY A 204 -7.57 -14.53 1.49
C GLY A 204 -8.13 -14.75 0.10
N PRO A 205 -8.50 -16.01 -0.24
CA PRO A 205 -9.04 -16.35 -1.55
C PRO A 205 -10.37 -15.63 -1.83
N GLY A 206 -10.56 -15.25 -3.10
CA GLY A 206 -11.66 -14.41 -3.63
C GLY A 206 -12.53 -15.04 -4.73
N LYS A 207 -12.20 -16.23 -5.27
CA LYS A 207 -12.92 -16.93 -6.35
C LYS A 207 -13.34 -18.33 -5.90
N LEU A 208 -14.39 -18.39 -5.08
CA LEU A 208 -15.30 -19.56 -5.03
C LEU A 208 -16.65 -19.27 -4.33
N SER A 209 -17.45 -18.33 -4.88
CA SER A 209 -18.91 -18.46 -4.87
C SER A 209 -19.56 -17.41 -5.76
N ARG A 210 -20.47 -17.85 -6.64
CA ARG A 210 -21.48 -17.01 -7.30
C ARG A 210 -21.97 -15.90 -6.36
N ARG A 211 -21.80 -14.63 -6.76
CA ARG A 211 -22.29 -13.40 -6.12
C ARG A 211 -21.66 -13.10 -4.75
N GLY A 212 -20.77 -12.10 -4.69
CA GLY A 212 -20.71 -11.21 -3.51
C GLY A 212 -19.44 -11.16 -2.65
N CYS A 213 -18.29 -11.69 -3.07
CA CYS A 213 -17.03 -11.49 -2.35
C CYS A 213 -16.02 -10.70 -3.21
N GLN A 214 -15.51 -9.58 -2.69
CA GLN A 214 -14.64 -8.62 -3.38
C GLN A 214 -13.17 -9.09 -3.34
N PRO A 215 -12.51 -9.36 -4.49
CA PRO A 215 -11.06 -9.32 -4.56
C PRO A 215 -10.64 -7.87 -4.36
N SER A 216 -10.18 -7.55 -3.16
CA SER A 216 -9.73 -6.21 -2.81
C SER A 216 -8.22 -6.12 -2.96
N VAL A 217 -7.73 -5.35 -3.92
CA VAL A 217 -6.37 -4.82 -3.83
C VAL A 217 -6.44 -3.60 -2.93
N VAL A 218 -5.58 -3.55 -1.92
CA VAL A 218 -5.52 -2.41 -1.01
C VAL A 218 -4.35 -1.54 -1.38
N ARG A 219 -4.67 -0.33 -1.85
CA ARG A 219 -3.70 0.75 -1.97
C ARG A 219 -3.50 1.40 -0.61
N LEU A 220 -2.26 1.55 -0.21
CA LEU A 220 -1.84 2.39 0.90
C LEU A 220 -0.88 3.44 0.36
N ILE A 221 -1.22 4.69 0.56
CA ILE A 221 -0.47 5.85 0.07
C ILE A 221 0.18 6.51 1.28
N GLN A 222 1.43 6.93 1.19
CA GLN A 222 2.02 7.75 2.25
C GLN A 222 3.12 8.72 1.80
N GLN A 223 3.10 9.88 2.47
CA GLN A 223 4.11 10.92 2.54
C GLN A 223 4.86 10.96 3.90
N LEU A 224 6.18 11.16 3.92
CA LEU A 224 6.88 12.37 4.46
C LEU A 224 8.41 12.18 4.46
N GLY A 225 9.08 12.99 3.64
CA GLY A 225 10.53 13.14 3.61
C GLY A 225 11.01 14.15 2.56
N ARG A 226 10.66 15.44 2.68
CA ARG A 226 11.59 16.48 2.19
C ARG A 226 12.68 16.61 3.26
N SER A 227 13.77 15.86 3.12
CA SER A 227 15.04 16.29 3.73
C SER A 227 15.37 17.64 3.13
N GLY A 228 15.42 18.66 3.98
CA GLY A 228 15.64 20.03 3.54
C GLY A 228 16.97 20.16 2.82
N ASP A 229 16.93 20.73 1.63
CA ASP A 229 18.07 21.46 1.09
C ASP A 229 17.95 22.89 1.63
N ARG A 230 18.52 23.12 2.82
CA ARG A 230 18.98 24.46 3.20
C ARG A 230 20.45 24.51 2.79
N SER A 231 20.70 25.08 1.62
CA SER A 231 21.95 25.78 1.32
C SER A 231 21.66 27.27 1.16
#